data_AF-A0A2S0LB05-F1
#
_entry.id   AF-A0A2S0LB05-F1
#
_cell.length_a   1.000
_cell.length_b   1.000
_cell.length_c   1.000
_cell.angle_alpha   90.00
_cell.angle_beta   90.00
_cell.angle_gamma   90.00
#
_symmetry.space_group_name_H-M   'P 1'
#
loop_
_entity.id
_entity.type
_entity.pdbx_description
1 polymer ?
#
loop_
_entity_poly.entity_id
_entity_poly.type
_entity_poly.pdbx_seq_one_letter_code
_entity_poly.pdbx_strand_id
1 'polypeptide(L)'
;MVMNNLQLIECVTTANKDYLQSLLAVGFYGIALKAELFPLTENLDFSNTSTQIFCLEDEIPSITQQGITIAHLATAYQAGNQCFYSAIKGYGGYLPTEKLLTYFQAQHITTGINLLAFESAYNEALQLKI
;
A
#
# COMPACT_ATOMS: atom_id res chain seq x y z
N MET A 1 20.43 11.28 11.63
CA MET A 1 19.15 11.27 10.89
C MET A 1 18.77 9.80 10.78
N VAL A 2 17.76 9.33 11.52
CA VAL A 2 17.32 7.93 11.38
C VAL A 2 16.71 7.83 9.99
N MET A 3 17.36 7.06 9.12
CA MET A 3 16.82 6.76 7.81
C MET A 3 15.60 5.86 8.06
N ASN A 4 14.41 6.45 7.99
CA ASN A 4 13.17 5.69 8.22
C ASN A 4 12.98 4.76 7.02
N ASN A 5 13.31 3.48 7.21
CA ASN A 5 13.09 2.40 6.24
C ASN A 5 11.64 1.91 6.27
N LEU A 6 10.66 2.83 6.35
CA LEU A 6 9.26 2.44 6.39
C LEU A 6 8.86 1.84 5.04
N GLN A 7 8.38 0.60 5.06
CA GLN A 7 7.94 -0.14 3.90
C GLN A 7 6.42 -0.22 3.91
N LEU A 8 5.78 0.58 3.09
CA LEU A 8 4.33 0.53 2.91
C LEU A 8 4.00 -0.34 1.70
N ILE A 9 3.20 -1.38 1.92
CA ILE A 9 2.78 -2.32 0.91
C ILE A 9 1.27 -2.18 0.70
N GLU A 10 0.90 -1.89 -0.53
CA GLU A 10 -0.50 -1.74 -0.93
C GLU A 10 -1.07 -3.10 -1.37
N CYS A 11 -2.04 -3.62 -0.63
CA CYS A 11 -2.77 -4.85 -0.92
C CYS A 11 -3.90 -4.56 -1.90
N VAL A 12 -3.87 -5.22 -3.06
CA VAL A 12 -4.79 -4.96 -4.16
C VAL A 12 -5.53 -6.25 -4.53
N THR A 13 -6.83 -6.28 -4.21
CA THR A 13 -7.72 -7.43 -4.48
C THR A 13 -8.58 -7.27 -5.71
N THR A 14 -8.67 -6.05 -6.24
CA THR A 14 -9.40 -5.69 -7.47
C THR A 14 -8.68 -4.51 -8.11
N ALA A 15 -8.49 -4.52 -9.44
CA ALA A 15 -7.85 -3.43 -10.15
C ALA A 15 -8.21 -3.40 -11.64
N ASN A 16 -8.02 -2.23 -12.25
CA ASN A 16 -7.85 -2.07 -13.69
C ASN A 16 -6.42 -1.54 -13.96
N LYS A 17 -6.05 -1.39 -15.24
CA LYS A 17 -4.71 -0.94 -15.62
C LYS A 17 -4.39 0.47 -15.12
N ASP A 18 -5.34 1.38 -15.21
CA ASP A 18 -5.16 2.79 -14.83
C ASP A 18 -4.90 2.93 -13.33
N TYR A 19 -5.63 2.17 -12.51
CA TYR A 19 -5.40 2.09 -11.08
C TYR A 19 -4.01 1.56 -10.76
N LEU A 20 -3.60 0.43 -11.33
CA LEU A 20 -2.24 -0.11 -11.08
C LEU A 20 -1.16 0.86 -11.53
N GLN A 21 -1.33 1.53 -12.69
CA GLN A 21 -0.36 2.51 -13.17
C GLN A 21 -0.25 3.71 -12.21
N SER A 22 -1.38 4.19 -11.68
CA SER A 22 -1.39 5.28 -10.70
C SER A 22 -0.70 4.89 -9.40
N LEU A 23 -0.89 3.66 -8.91
CA LEU A 23 -0.21 3.13 -7.72
C LEU A 23 1.31 3.13 -7.85
N LEU A 24 1.85 2.86 -9.04
CA LEU A 24 3.29 2.87 -9.28
C LEU A 24 3.93 4.25 -9.05
N ALA A 25 3.17 5.34 -9.24
CA ALA A 25 3.64 6.71 -9.01
C ALA A 25 3.59 7.14 -7.53
N VAL A 26 2.95 6.36 -6.66
CA VAL A 26 2.72 6.73 -5.26
C VAL A 26 3.98 6.62 -4.41
N GLY A 27 4.88 5.69 -4.73
CA GLY A 27 6.09 5.44 -3.94
C GLY A 27 5.91 4.42 -2.82
N PHE A 28 4.96 3.48 -2.97
CA PHE A 28 4.90 2.30 -2.11
C PHE A 28 6.18 1.48 -2.23
N TYR A 29 6.55 0.78 -1.16
CA TYR A 29 7.64 -0.21 -1.23
C TYR A 29 7.26 -1.35 -2.17
N GLY A 30 6.00 -1.78 -2.11
CA GLY A 30 5.45 -2.69 -3.10
C GLY A 30 3.94 -2.73 -3.14
N ILE A 31 3.42 -3.47 -4.11
CA ILE A 31 2.00 -3.73 -4.31
C ILE A 31 1.83 -5.25 -4.26
N ALA A 32 1.06 -5.73 -3.28
CA ALA A 32 0.70 -7.13 -3.15
C ALA A 32 -0.60 -7.38 -3.93
N LEU A 33 -0.48 -8.03 -5.10
CA LEU A 33 -1.58 -8.29 -6.03
C LEU A 33 -2.08 -9.72 -5.88
N LYS A 34 -3.41 -9.91 -5.91
CA LYS A 34 -3.96 -11.25 -6.16
C LYS A 34 -3.40 -11.84 -7.45
N ALA A 35 -3.17 -13.15 -7.46
CA ALA A 35 -2.68 -13.90 -8.61
C ALA A 35 -3.44 -13.59 -9.93
N GLU A 36 -4.76 -13.40 -9.86
CA GLU A 36 -5.61 -13.11 -11.03
C GLU A 36 -5.35 -11.75 -11.69
N LEU A 37 -4.70 -10.82 -10.99
CA LEU A 37 -4.44 -9.46 -11.48
C LEU A 37 -3.05 -9.31 -12.12
N PHE A 38 -2.16 -10.30 -12.02
CA PHE A 38 -0.83 -10.25 -12.60
C PHE A 38 -0.80 -9.96 -14.11
N PRO A 39 -1.73 -10.47 -14.96
CA PRO A 39 -1.75 -10.12 -16.38
C PRO A 39 -1.89 -8.62 -16.65
N LEU A 40 -2.47 -7.84 -15.71
CA LEU A 40 -2.58 -6.39 -15.86
C LEU A 40 -1.23 -5.67 -15.72
N THR A 41 -0.19 -6.36 -15.24
CA THR A 41 1.14 -5.78 -15.00
C THR A 41 2.05 -5.77 -16.23
N GLU A 42 1.76 -6.58 -17.26
CA GLU A 42 2.62 -6.80 -18.43
C GLU A 42 2.94 -5.52 -19.23
N ASN A 43 2.05 -4.52 -19.17
CA ASN A 43 2.16 -3.29 -19.96
C ASN A 43 2.14 -2.03 -19.07
N LEU A 44 2.53 -2.15 -17.80
CA LEU A 44 2.73 -1.02 -16.92
C LEU A 44 4.12 -0.40 -17.16
N ASP A 45 4.20 0.91 -17.00
CA ASP A 45 5.47 1.63 -17.04
C ASP A 45 6.08 1.68 -15.63
N PHE A 46 7.22 1.00 -15.47
CA PHE A 46 8.01 0.96 -14.24
C PHE A 46 9.22 1.90 -14.28
N SER A 47 9.42 2.67 -15.36
CA SER A 47 10.64 3.45 -15.57
C SER A 47 10.90 4.49 -14.48
N ASN A 48 9.85 4.95 -13.80
CA ASN A 48 9.89 6.00 -12.79
C ASN A 48 9.53 5.50 -11.38
N THR A 49 9.63 4.19 -11.13
CA THR A 49 9.26 3.62 -9.83
C THR A 49 10.26 2.57 -9.35
N SER A 50 10.40 2.46 -8.03
CA SER A 50 11.08 1.34 -7.37
C SER A 50 10.11 0.40 -6.66
N THR A 51 8.80 0.62 -6.86
CA THR A 51 7.73 -0.21 -6.30
C THR A 51 7.85 -1.64 -6.83
N GLN A 52 7.90 -2.60 -5.91
CA GLN A 52 7.92 -4.02 -6.24
C GLN A 52 6.49 -4.57 -6.39
N ILE A 53 6.32 -5.63 -7.16
CA ILE A 53 5.05 -6.36 -7.26
C ILE A 53 5.22 -7.71 -6.56
N PHE A 54 4.29 -8.03 -5.65
CA PHE A 54 4.27 -9.27 -4.90
C PHE A 54 2.97 -10.04 -5.15
N CYS A 55 3.01 -11.34 -4.92
CA CYS A 55 1.82 -12.19 -4.87
C CYS A 55 1.16 -12.02 -3.50
N LEU A 56 -0.11 -11.60 -3.46
CA LEU A 56 -0.81 -11.30 -2.22
C LEU A 56 -0.95 -12.54 -1.33
N GLU A 57 -1.13 -13.71 -1.95
CA GLU A 57 -1.27 -14.99 -1.27
C GLU A 57 -0.02 -15.36 -0.45
N ASP A 58 1.16 -14.98 -0.93
CA ASP A 58 2.43 -15.23 -0.24
C ASP A 58 2.61 -14.34 1.01
N GLU A 59 1.94 -13.18 1.04
CA GLU A 59 2.04 -12.19 2.13
C GLU A 59 0.99 -12.36 3.24
N ILE A 60 -0.01 -13.22 3.05
CA ILE A 60 -1.12 -13.43 4.01
C ILE A 60 -0.64 -13.74 5.44
N PRO A 61 0.41 -14.56 5.68
CA PRO A 61 0.91 -14.80 7.02
C PRO A 61 1.35 -13.50 7.72
N SER A 62 2.12 -12.67 7.02
CA SER A 62 2.61 -11.36 7.50
C SER A 62 1.46 -10.40 7.78
N ILE A 63 0.49 -10.32 6.86
CA ILE A 63 -0.68 -9.45 6.98
C ILE A 63 -1.54 -9.84 8.19
N THR A 64 -1.76 -11.13 8.38
CA THR A 64 -2.58 -11.65 9.49
C THR A 64 -1.96 -11.33 10.85
N GLN A 65 -0.62 -11.38 10.95
CA GLN A 65 0.12 -11.04 12.17
C GLN A 65 0.03 -9.54 12.50
N GLN A 66 -0.07 -8.67 11.49
CA GLN A 66 -0.13 -7.22 11.68
C GLN A 66 -1.46 -6.76 12.29
N GLY A 67 -2.58 -7.38 11.89
CA GLY A 67 -3.92 -6.88 12.21
C GLY A 67 -4.32 -5.63 11.42
N ILE A 68 -5.57 -5.22 11.56
CA ILE A 68 -6.22 -4.22 10.67
C ILE A 68 -6.62 -2.90 11.36
N THR A 69 -6.29 -2.75 12.64
CA THR A 69 -6.69 -1.58 13.45
C THR A 69 -5.56 -0.59 13.65
N ILE A 70 -5.90 0.67 13.91
CA ILE A 70 -4.90 1.71 14.24
C ILE A 70 -4.17 1.41 15.55
N ALA A 71 -4.83 0.77 16.51
CA ALA A 71 -4.18 0.35 17.75
C ALA A 71 -3.10 -0.71 17.49
N HIS A 72 -3.36 -1.67 16.60
CA HIS A 72 -2.34 -2.62 16.15
C HIS A 72 -1.20 -1.92 15.41
N LEU A 73 -1.50 -1.01 14.47
CA LEU A 73 -0.50 -0.21 13.75
C LEU A 73 0.45 0.50 14.73
N ALA A 74 -0.11 1.22 15.71
CA ALA A 74 0.69 1.96 16.69
C ALA A 74 1.56 1.04 17.55
N THR A 75 0.99 -0.08 18.00
CA THR A 75 1.71 -1.07 18.82
C THR A 75 2.84 -1.72 18.03
N ALA A 76 2.58 -2.14 16.79
CA ALA A 76 3.56 -2.75 15.91
C ALA A 76 4.69 -1.77 15.57
N TYR A 77 4.38 -0.51 15.26
CA TYR A 77 5.39 0.50 15.00
C TYR A 77 6.26 0.77 16.23
N GLN A 78 5.67 0.89 17.42
CA GLN A 78 6.41 1.05 18.67
C GLN A 78 7.28 -0.17 19.02
N ALA A 79 6.87 -1.37 18.58
CA ALA A 79 7.65 -2.60 18.71
C ALA A 79 8.81 -2.70 17.68
N GLY A 80 8.95 -1.73 16.77
CA GLY A 80 10.02 -1.67 15.79
C GLY A 80 9.66 -2.22 14.41
N ASN A 81 8.39 -2.57 14.15
CA ASN A 81 7.98 -2.97 12.81
C ASN A 81 8.11 -1.78 11.85
N GLN A 82 8.67 -2.04 10.67
CA GLN A 82 8.85 -1.05 9.62
C GLN A 82 8.04 -1.38 8.37
N CYS A 83 7.52 -2.61 8.23
CA CYS A 83 6.71 -3.04 7.10
C CYS A 83 5.24 -3.06 7.49
N PHE A 84 4.40 -2.39 6.69
CA PHE A 84 2.97 -2.32 6.92
C PHE A 84 2.18 -2.55 5.64
N TYR A 85 1.20 -3.44 5.73
CA TYR A 85 0.26 -3.77 4.70
C TYR A 85 -1.03 -2.96 4.89
N SER A 86 -1.49 -2.32 3.83
CA SER A 86 -2.72 -1.53 3.82
C SER A 86 -3.41 -1.64 2.48
N ALA A 87 -4.66 -1.21 2.39
CA ALA A 87 -5.32 -1.00 1.11
C ALA A 87 -6.03 0.34 1.12
N ILE A 88 -6.04 1.05 0.01
CA ILE A 88 -6.86 2.24 -0.21
C ILE A 88 -8.30 1.90 0.15
N LYS A 89 -8.94 2.76 0.96
CA LYS A 89 -10.28 2.54 1.52
C LYS A 89 -10.43 1.35 2.48
N GLY A 90 -9.39 0.56 2.70
CA GLY A 90 -9.46 -0.72 3.39
C GLY A 90 -10.21 -1.78 2.58
N TYR A 91 -10.17 -1.70 1.25
CA TYR A 91 -10.73 -2.75 0.39
C TYR A 91 -10.16 -4.12 0.76
N GLY A 92 -10.96 -5.18 0.64
CA GLY A 92 -10.54 -6.52 1.06
C GLY A 92 -10.43 -6.73 2.58
N GLY A 93 -10.81 -5.73 3.40
CA GLY A 93 -10.77 -5.81 4.86
C GLY A 93 -9.42 -5.44 5.47
N TYR A 94 -8.52 -4.81 4.71
CA TYR A 94 -7.22 -4.34 5.20
C TYR A 94 -7.32 -3.00 5.94
N LEU A 95 -6.23 -2.60 6.59
CA LEU A 95 -6.10 -1.27 7.17
C LEU A 95 -6.19 -0.21 6.05
N PRO A 96 -7.04 0.82 6.17
CA PRO A 96 -7.12 1.87 5.15
C PRO A 96 -5.82 2.65 5.04
N THR A 97 -5.25 2.72 3.84
CA THR A 97 -3.97 3.39 3.58
C THR A 97 -4.02 4.86 4.01
N GLU A 98 -5.12 5.57 3.76
CA GLU A 98 -5.30 6.96 4.18
C GLU A 98 -5.23 7.15 5.70
N LYS A 99 -5.69 6.17 6.49
CA LYS A 99 -5.60 6.21 7.96
C LYS A 99 -4.18 5.92 8.44
N LEU A 100 -3.50 5.00 7.77
CA LEU A 100 -2.09 4.71 8.02
C LEU A 100 -1.22 5.96 7.76
N LEU A 101 -1.44 6.67 6.64
CA LEU A 101 -0.72 7.89 6.32
C LEU A 101 -0.99 9.00 7.34
N THR A 102 -2.27 9.16 7.73
CA THR A 102 -2.67 10.12 8.78
C THR A 102 -1.97 9.83 10.10
N TYR A 103 -1.86 8.55 10.49
CA TYR A 103 -1.14 8.15 11.70
C TYR A 103 0.34 8.55 11.65
N PHE A 104 1.06 8.16 10.59
CA PHE A 104 2.48 8.47 10.46
C PHE A 104 2.75 9.98 10.37
N GLN A 105 1.88 10.73 9.69
CA GLN A 105 1.96 12.18 9.64
C GLN A 105 1.79 12.81 11.03
N ALA A 106 0.83 12.34 11.83
CA ALA A 106 0.62 12.81 13.21
C ALA A 106 1.82 12.51 14.14
N GLN A 107 2.61 11.49 13.80
CA GLN A 107 3.86 11.16 14.49
C GLN A 107 5.10 11.84 13.88
N HIS A 108 4.92 12.74 12.90
CA HIS A 108 6.01 13.40 12.16
C HIS A 108 6.99 12.42 11.47
N ILE A 109 6.47 11.27 11.04
CA ILE A 109 7.22 10.23 10.34
C ILE A 109 7.06 10.39 8.83
N THR A 110 8.16 10.53 8.12
CA THR A 110 8.18 10.50 6.65
C THR A 110 7.93 9.09 6.15
N THR A 111 6.95 8.94 5.26
CA THR A 111 6.56 7.64 4.66
C THR A 111 7.14 7.41 3.26
N GLY A 112 7.66 8.45 2.60
CA GLY A 112 8.11 8.39 1.20
C GLY A 112 6.99 8.45 0.17
N ILE A 113 5.74 8.56 0.61
CA ILE A 113 4.56 8.58 -0.25
C ILE A 113 4.39 9.95 -0.90
N ASN A 114 4.23 9.96 -2.22
CA ASN A 114 3.80 11.12 -2.98
C ASN A 114 2.28 11.30 -2.81
N LEU A 115 1.87 12.28 -2.00
CA LEU A 115 0.46 12.53 -1.68
C LEU A 115 -0.40 12.90 -2.89
N LEU A 116 0.16 13.59 -3.90
CA LEU A 116 -0.58 13.93 -5.12
C LEU A 116 -0.83 12.69 -5.97
N ALA A 117 0.17 11.82 -6.11
CA ALA A 117 0.00 10.54 -6.79
C ALA A 117 -0.97 9.62 -6.00
N PHE A 118 -0.89 9.63 -4.67
CA PHE A 118 -1.81 8.90 -3.81
C PHE A 118 -3.26 9.34 -4.02
N GLU A 119 -3.53 10.65 -4.07
CA GLU A 119 -4.86 11.18 -4.35
C GLU A 119 -5.38 10.73 -5.72
N SER A 120 -4.51 10.72 -6.75
CA SER A 120 -4.85 10.18 -8.07
C SER A 120 -5.22 8.69 -7.99
N ALA A 121 -4.41 7.87 -7.32
CA ALA A 121 -4.68 6.45 -7.17
C ALA A 121 -5.94 6.17 -6.35
N TYR A 122 -6.19 6.97 -5.31
CA TYR A 122 -7.42 6.92 -4.52
C TYR A 122 -8.66 7.19 -5.39
N ASN A 123 -8.59 8.18 -6.28
CA ASN A 123 -9.68 8.49 -7.21
C ASN A 123 -9.90 7.39 -8.26
N GLU A 124 -8.84 6.78 -8.77
CA GLU A 124 -8.95 5.60 -9.64
C GLU A 124 -9.61 4.43 -8.90
N ALA A 125 -9.23 4.19 -7.63
CA ALA A 125 -9.83 3.15 -6.81
C ALA A 125 -11.34 3.34 -6.63
N LEU A 126 -11.81 4.58 -6.46
CA LEU A 126 -13.25 4.90 -6.36
C LEU A 126 -14.03 4.56 -7.64
N GLN A 127 -13.38 4.57 -8.79
CA GLN A 127 -14.01 4.25 -10.07
C GLN A 127 -14.18 2.74 -10.31
N LEU A 128 -13.46 1.88 -9.56
CA LEU A 128 -13.42 0.43 -9.78
C LEU A 128 -14.76 -0.30 -9.54
N LYS A 129 -15.80 0.37 -9.03
CA LYS A 129 -17.13 -0.22 -8.73
C LYS A 129 -17.01 -1.58 -8.01
N ILE A 130 -16.29 -1.59 -6.89
CA ILE A 130 -16.04 -2.76 -6.04
C ILE A 130 -17.24 -3.02 -5.13
#